data_AF-A0A7K3G6U3-F1
#
_entry.id   AF-A0A7K3G6U3-F1
#
_cell.length_a   1.000
_cell.length_b   1.000
_cell.length_c   1.000
_cell.angle_alpha   90.00
_cell.angle_beta   90.00
_cell.angle_gamma   90.00
#
_symmetry.space_group_name_H-M   'P 1'
#
loop_
_entity.id
_entity.type
_entity.pdbx_description
1 polymer ?
#
loop_
_entity_poly.entity_id
_entity_poly.type
_entity_poly.pdbx_seq_one_letter_code
_entity_poly.pdbx_strand_id
1 'polypeptide(L)'
;MAENTEKAIPDAHPAYPVGLRLAGRRVVVLGGGQVAQRRLPALIAAGADVTLISPSATPSVDVMAETGEITWLKRRYEEGDLADAWYVLVATTDPATNAAASAEAERTRTWCVRSDDAEAATAWTPATGRGDGVTVAVLTGHDPRRSAAVRDAIVEGLRDGSIAAPQHRARTPFVALVGGGPGDPDLITVRGRRLLAEADVVIADRLGPRDLLDELPPHVEVIDAAKIPYGRFMAQEAINNALIEHAKAGKSVVRLKGGDPFVFGRGMEEAQALAAEGIACTVVPGISSSISVPGAAGIPVTHRGVAHEFTVVSGHVAPDDPRSLVDWASLAKLTGTLVILMGVDKIGRIAEALMAHGKAPETPLALIQEGTTTAQRRVDATLATVEETVRTQEVRPPAVIVIGAVVTEGPHKPTA
;
A
#
# COMPACT_ATOMS: atom_id res chain seq x y z
N MET A 1 16.57 -18.96 61.84
CA MET A 1 16.99 -18.38 60.56
C MET A 1 16.16 -19.02 59.47
N ALA A 2 15.13 -18.32 59.03
CA ALA A 2 14.37 -18.64 57.82
C ALA A 2 13.86 -17.29 57.32
N GLU A 3 14.74 -16.56 56.63
CA GLU A 3 14.33 -15.37 55.89
C GLU A 3 13.58 -15.83 54.66
N ASN A 4 12.27 -15.61 54.73
CA ASN A 4 11.30 -15.82 53.68
C ASN A 4 11.74 -14.99 52.46
N THR A 5 12.22 -15.65 51.42
CA THR A 5 12.42 -15.03 50.12
C THR A 5 11.03 -14.85 49.51
N GLU A 6 10.47 -13.65 49.68
CA GLU A 6 9.23 -13.25 49.03
C GLU A 6 9.51 -13.17 47.52
N LYS A 7 9.29 -14.30 46.83
CA LYS A 7 9.34 -14.39 45.38
C LYS A 7 8.28 -13.45 44.82
N ALA A 8 8.72 -12.43 44.09
CA ALA A 8 7.88 -11.62 43.21
C ALA A 8 6.95 -12.53 42.41
N ILE A 9 5.64 -12.31 42.54
CA ILE A 9 4.63 -12.99 41.73
C ILE A 9 4.77 -12.39 40.32
N PRO A 10 5.18 -13.17 39.31
CA PRO A 10 5.13 -12.69 37.94
C PRO A 10 3.67 -12.39 37.59
N ASP A 11 3.42 -11.22 36.99
CA ASP A 11 2.13 -10.68 36.55
C ASP A 11 1.13 -11.78 36.16
N ALA A 12 0.34 -12.27 37.13
CA ALA A 12 -0.42 -13.51 36.97
C ALA A 12 -1.61 -13.33 36.01
N HIS A 13 -1.93 -12.08 35.69
CA HIS A 13 -3.10 -11.70 34.91
C HIS A 13 -2.74 -10.62 33.88
N PRO A 14 -3.16 -10.78 32.62
CA PRO A 14 -2.93 -9.77 31.60
C PRO A 14 -3.71 -8.49 31.90
N ALA A 15 -3.16 -7.34 31.50
CA ALA A 15 -3.86 -6.06 31.55
C ALA A 15 -5.18 -6.11 30.77
N TYR A 16 -6.25 -5.54 31.33
CA TYR A 16 -7.53 -5.40 30.64
C TYR A 16 -7.53 -4.15 29.75
N PRO A 17 -7.55 -4.28 28.41
CA PRO A 17 -7.47 -3.12 27.54
C PRO A 17 -8.79 -2.33 27.53
N VAL A 18 -8.72 -1.06 27.90
CA VAL A 18 -9.86 -0.14 27.87
C VAL A 18 -9.45 1.22 27.30
N GLY A 19 -10.33 1.85 26.54
CA GLY A 19 -10.16 3.22 26.08
C GLY A 19 -10.68 4.22 27.12
N LEU A 20 -9.87 5.20 27.50
CA LEU A 20 -10.26 6.27 28.41
C LEU A 20 -10.80 7.48 27.63
N ARG A 21 -11.97 8.00 28.03
CA ARG A 21 -12.49 9.29 27.55
C ARG A 21 -12.07 10.38 28.53
N LEU A 22 -11.03 11.13 28.19
CA LEU A 22 -10.45 12.14 29.07
C LEU A 22 -10.97 13.57 28.84
N ALA A 23 -11.84 13.78 27.85
CA ALA A 23 -12.40 15.09 27.53
C ALA A 23 -12.98 15.79 28.79
N GLY A 24 -12.40 16.93 29.16
CA GLY A 24 -12.77 17.74 30.33
C GLY A 24 -12.48 17.11 31.70
N ARG A 25 -11.76 15.98 31.74
CA ARG A 25 -11.42 15.29 32.99
C ARG A 25 -10.06 15.73 33.47
N ARG A 26 -9.95 15.97 34.78
CA ARG A 26 -8.69 16.30 35.45
C ARG A 26 -7.70 15.16 35.33
N VAL A 27 -6.52 15.48 34.78
CA VAL A 27 -5.38 14.60 34.65
C VAL A 27 -4.16 15.27 35.28
N VAL A 28 -3.48 14.58 36.18
CA VAL A 28 -2.28 15.10 36.84
C VAL A 28 -1.03 14.51 36.18
N VAL A 29 -0.03 15.34 35.91
CA VAL A 29 1.29 14.90 35.44
C VAL A 29 2.32 15.36 36.45
N LEU A 30 3.09 14.43 37.01
CA LEU A 30 4.18 14.74 37.94
C LEU A 30 5.51 14.72 37.20
N GLY A 31 6.24 15.83 37.27
CA GLY A 31 7.55 16.00 36.62
C GLY A 31 7.45 16.59 35.21
N GLY A 32 8.23 17.64 34.94
CA GLY A 32 8.22 18.40 33.67
C GLY A 32 9.33 18.02 32.69
N GLY A 33 9.96 16.86 32.87
CA GLY A 33 11.10 16.42 32.06
C GLY A 33 10.74 15.88 30.66
N GLN A 34 11.73 15.32 29.97
CA GLN A 34 11.57 14.76 28.61
C GLN A 34 10.50 13.68 28.50
N VAL A 35 10.28 12.90 29.58
CA VAL A 35 9.23 11.88 29.62
C VAL A 35 7.84 12.53 29.53
N ALA A 36 7.56 13.51 30.38
CA ALA A 36 6.30 14.25 30.34
C ALA A 36 6.11 15.00 29.02
N GLN A 37 7.15 15.67 28.52
CA GLN A 37 7.13 16.34 27.21
C GLN A 37 6.64 15.43 26.08
N ARG A 38 7.02 14.14 26.08
CA ARG A 38 6.60 13.18 25.07
C ARG A 38 5.17 12.66 25.26
N ARG A 39 4.61 12.76 26.47
CA ARG A 39 3.30 12.18 26.82
C ARG A 39 2.17 13.21 26.85
N LEU A 40 2.48 14.46 27.18
CA LEU A 40 1.51 15.56 27.24
C LEU A 40 0.70 15.76 25.95
N PRO A 41 1.28 15.73 24.73
CA PRO A 41 0.51 15.93 23.50
C PRO A 41 -0.65 14.93 23.32
N ALA A 42 -0.46 13.68 23.75
CA ALA A 42 -1.51 12.67 23.65
C ALA A 42 -2.66 12.89 24.63
N LEU A 43 -2.37 13.40 25.84
CA LEU A 43 -3.37 13.74 26.84
C LEU A 43 -4.17 14.99 26.41
N ILE A 44 -3.47 16.02 25.91
CA ILE A 44 -4.08 17.24 25.36
C ILE A 44 -4.98 16.89 24.16
N ALA A 45 -4.50 16.08 23.22
CA ALA A 45 -5.29 15.63 22.07
C ALA A 45 -6.51 14.75 22.45
N ALA A 46 -6.50 14.14 23.64
CA ALA A 46 -7.65 13.43 24.20
C ALA A 46 -8.66 14.36 24.92
N GLY A 47 -8.37 15.67 24.97
CA GLY A 47 -9.18 16.70 25.61
C GLY A 47 -9.06 16.73 27.14
N ALA A 48 -8.00 16.16 27.71
CA ALA A 48 -7.78 16.17 29.16
C ALA A 48 -7.60 17.59 29.70
N ASP A 49 -8.13 17.84 30.90
CA ASP A 49 -7.77 19.02 31.70
C ASP A 49 -6.49 18.70 32.47
N VAL A 50 -5.35 19.06 31.88
CA VAL A 50 -4.03 18.62 32.36
C VAL A 50 -3.44 19.61 33.36
N THR A 51 -3.14 19.11 34.56
CA THR A 51 -2.36 19.82 35.57
C THR A 51 -0.97 19.20 35.71
N LEU A 52 0.07 19.94 35.34
CA LEU A 52 1.47 19.59 35.56
C LEU A 52 1.92 20.07 36.95
N ILE A 53 2.53 19.20 37.74
CA ILE A 53 3.15 19.53 39.03
C ILE A 53 4.64 19.21 38.93
N SER A 54 5.46 20.25 38.89
CA SER A 54 6.92 20.10 38.79
C SER A 54 7.63 21.41 39.14
N PRO A 55 8.75 21.39 39.89
CA PRO A 55 9.55 22.59 40.15
C PRO A 55 10.16 23.21 38.90
N SER A 56 10.43 22.38 37.88
CA SER A 56 11.00 22.79 36.60
C SER A 56 10.41 21.98 35.46
N ALA A 57 10.47 22.52 34.24
CA ALA A 57 10.03 21.84 33.04
C ALA A 57 10.97 22.12 31.88
N THR A 58 10.89 21.31 30.82
CA THR A 58 11.62 21.59 29.58
C THR A 58 11.02 22.81 28.87
N PRO A 59 11.77 23.51 28.00
CA PRO A 59 11.24 24.66 27.27
C PRO A 59 9.96 24.34 26.47
N SER A 60 9.85 23.15 25.88
CA SER A 60 8.65 22.74 25.15
C SER A 60 7.41 22.65 26.05
N VAL A 61 7.59 22.24 27.31
CA VAL A 61 6.49 22.10 28.29
C VAL A 61 6.12 23.47 28.89
N ASP A 62 7.09 24.36 29.07
CA ASP A 62 6.83 25.76 29.47
C ASP A 62 5.94 26.46 28.43
N VAL A 63 6.26 26.31 27.13
CA VAL A 63 5.43 26.85 26.04
C VAL A 63 4.00 26.31 26.10
N MET A 64 3.79 25.01 26.35
CA MET A 64 2.44 24.44 26.51
C MET A 64 1.65 25.08 27.67
N ALA A 65 2.33 25.49 28.73
CA ALA A 65 1.69 26.19 29.85
C ALA A 65 1.38 27.66 29.48
N GLU A 66 2.30 28.35 28.80
CA GLU A 66 2.12 29.74 28.33
C GLU A 66 0.98 29.86 27.31
N THR A 67 0.79 28.86 26.45
CA THR A 67 -0.31 28.80 25.48
C THR A 67 -1.65 28.38 26.11
N GLY A 68 -1.65 28.02 27.40
CA GLY A 68 -2.85 27.60 28.13
C GLY A 68 -3.32 26.18 27.81
N GLU A 69 -2.48 25.35 27.17
CA GLU A 69 -2.81 23.95 26.89
C GLU A 69 -2.75 23.07 28.15
N ILE A 70 -1.97 23.49 29.15
CA ILE A 70 -1.86 22.83 30.46
C ILE A 70 -1.82 23.86 31.60
N THR A 71 -2.27 23.47 32.78
CA THR A 71 -2.05 24.23 34.02
C THR A 71 -0.75 23.77 34.66
N TRP A 72 0.22 24.67 34.89
CA TRP A 72 1.49 24.31 35.54
C TRP A 72 1.62 24.86 36.96
N LEU A 73 1.65 23.96 37.94
CA LEU A 73 2.02 24.23 39.32
C LEU A 73 3.53 24.07 39.50
N LYS A 74 4.25 25.20 39.59
CA LYS A 74 5.71 25.29 39.71
C LYS A 74 6.23 24.92 41.11
N ARG A 75 5.90 23.74 41.61
CA ARG A 75 6.31 23.21 42.92
C ARG A 75 6.49 21.70 42.91
N ARG A 76 6.96 21.14 44.02
CA ARG A 76 7.01 19.69 44.24
C ARG A 76 5.60 19.16 44.54
N TYR A 77 5.43 17.86 44.32
CA TYR A 77 4.22 17.12 44.68
C TYR A 77 4.02 17.10 46.20
N GLU A 78 2.76 17.23 46.62
CA GLU A 78 2.30 17.16 48.00
C GLU A 78 1.09 16.22 48.09
N GLU A 79 0.90 15.55 49.23
CA GLU A 79 -0.25 14.66 49.42
C GLU A 79 -1.57 15.45 49.30
N GLY A 80 -2.50 14.93 48.49
CA GLY A 80 -3.77 15.57 48.16
C GLY A 80 -3.79 16.21 46.78
N ASP A 81 -2.64 16.30 46.09
CA ASP A 81 -2.56 16.83 44.73
C ASP A 81 -3.35 16.00 43.70
N LEU A 82 -3.62 14.72 44.01
CA LEU A 82 -4.39 13.81 43.16
C LEU A 82 -5.90 13.85 43.46
N ALA A 83 -6.35 14.73 44.36
CA ALA A 83 -7.76 14.93 44.63
C ALA A 83 -8.54 15.21 43.33
N ASP A 84 -9.64 14.49 43.16
CA ASP A 84 -10.54 14.53 42.00
C ASP A 84 -9.88 14.19 40.64
N ALA A 85 -8.64 13.68 40.63
CA ALA A 85 -7.97 13.25 39.42
C ALA A 85 -8.49 11.89 38.96
N TRP A 86 -8.78 11.77 37.66
CA TRP A 86 -9.18 10.51 37.04
C TRP A 86 -7.98 9.64 36.65
N TYR A 87 -6.86 10.30 36.36
CA TYR A 87 -5.65 9.68 35.84
C TYR A 87 -4.43 10.50 36.27
N VAL A 88 -3.37 9.83 36.68
CA VAL A 88 -2.07 10.44 36.99
C VAL A 88 -0.95 9.78 36.18
N LEU A 89 -0.08 10.62 35.61
CA LEU A 89 1.17 10.21 34.99
C LEU A 89 2.34 10.65 35.88
N VAL A 90 3.00 9.68 36.49
CA VAL A 90 4.18 9.88 37.33
C VAL A 90 5.43 9.77 36.44
N ALA A 91 6.07 10.91 36.18
CA ALA A 91 7.22 11.06 35.30
C ALA A 91 8.40 11.81 35.96
N THR A 92 8.51 11.71 37.28
CA THR A 92 9.62 12.32 38.04
C THR A 92 10.81 11.37 38.17
N THR A 93 11.99 11.92 38.46
CA THR A 93 13.19 11.15 38.79
C THR A 93 13.37 10.91 40.29
N ASP A 94 12.42 11.33 41.13
CA ASP A 94 12.46 11.15 42.59
C ASP A 94 11.65 9.92 43.00
N PRO A 95 12.29 8.81 43.41
CA PRO A 95 11.59 7.58 43.80
C PRO A 95 10.62 7.76 44.97
N ALA A 96 10.93 8.66 45.91
CA ALA A 96 10.08 8.90 47.08
C ALA A 96 8.76 9.56 46.67
N THR A 97 8.84 10.60 45.82
CA THR A 97 7.67 11.23 45.20
C THR A 97 6.86 10.23 44.39
N ASN A 98 7.52 9.38 43.58
CA ASN A 98 6.82 8.41 42.73
C ASN A 98 6.06 7.37 43.56
N ALA A 99 6.66 6.87 44.64
CA ALA A 99 6.01 5.93 45.56
C ALA A 99 4.83 6.57 46.32
N ALA A 100 5.01 7.80 46.83
CA ALA A 100 3.97 8.52 47.54
C ALA A 100 2.75 8.80 46.64
N ALA A 101 2.98 9.28 45.42
CA ALA A 101 1.92 9.52 44.44
C ALA A 101 1.18 8.23 44.04
N SER A 102 1.91 7.12 43.87
CA SER A 102 1.28 5.82 43.55
C SER A 102 0.40 5.32 44.70
N ALA A 103 0.88 5.46 45.93
CA ALA A 103 0.11 5.09 47.12
C ALA A 103 -1.13 5.98 47.31
N GLU A 104 -1.03 7.28 47.06
CA GLU A 104 -2.20 8.18 47.07
C GLU A 104 -3.20 7.77 45.98
N ALA A 105 -2.73 7.57 44.74
CA ALA A 105 -3.58 7.19 43.62
C ALA A 105 -4.37 5.91 43.89
N GLU A 106 -3.75 4.91 44.53
CA GLU A 106 -4.44 3.68 44.95
C GLU A 106 -5.53 3.97 45.99
N ARG A 107 -5.24 4.79 47.02
CA ARG A 107 -6.23 5.16 48.04
C ARG A 107 -7.40 5.95 47.46
N THR A 108 -7.15 6.82 46.48
CA THR A 108 -8.17 7.66 45.84
C THR A 108 -8.86 7.01 44.64
N ARG A 109 -8.44 5.79 44.26
CA ARG A 109 -8.94 5.05 43.08
C ARG A 109 -8.70 5.80 41.77
N THR A 110 -7.56 6.48 41.69
CA THR A 110 -7.07 7.17 40.50
C THR A 110 -6.15 6.23 39.71
N TRP A 111 -6.37 6.09 38.41
CA TRP A 111 -5.48 5.28 37.57
C TRP A 111 -4.09 5.93 37.49
N CYS A 112 -3.06 5.18 37.87
CA CYS A 112 -1.69 5.67 37.97
C CYS A 112 -0.80 4.97 36.93
N VAL A 113 -0.17 5.77 36.07
CA VAL A 113 0.89 5.32 35.17
C VAL A 113 2.21 5.84 35.67
N ARG A 114 3.19 4.94 35.76
CA ARG A 114 4.56 5.26 36.15
C ARG A 114 5.51 5.08 34.98
N SER A 115 6.44 6.03 34.80
CA SER A 115 7.47 5.92 33.77
C SER A 115 8.72 5.16 34.20
N ASP A 116 8.94 5.05 35.51
CA ASP A 116 10.13 4.45 36.12
C ASP A 116 9.93 2.98 36.49
N ASP A 117 8.72 2.61 36.92
CA ASP A 117 8.40 1.28 37.42
C ASP A 117 6.99 0.86 36.99
N ALA A 118 6.92 -0.10 36.06
CA ALA A 118 5.65 -0.58 35.52
C ALA A 118 4.89 -1.50 36.48
N GLU A 119 5.54 -2.14 37.45
CA GLU A 119 4.89 -3.07 38.40
C GLU A 119 4.14 -2.32 39.49
N ALA A 120 4.64 -1.13 39.86
CA ALA A 120 4.00 -0.26 40.84
C ALA A 120 2.95 0.68 40.21
N ALA A 121 2.58 0.48 38.95
CA ALA A 121 1.53 1.23 38.25
C ALA A 121 0.20 0.47 38.26
N THR A 122 -0.92 1.18 38.30
CA THR A 122 -2.27 0.57 38.19
C THR A 122 -2.82 0.63 36.77
N ALA A 123 -2.16 1.38 35.89
CA ALA A 123 -2.45 1.42 34.46
C ALA A 123 -1.16 1.45 33.64
N TRP A 124 -1.25 1.00 32.38
CA TRP A 124 -0.16 1.08 31.42
C TRP A 124 -0.60 1.86 30.19
N THR A 125 0.29 2.72 29.69
CA THR A 125 0.08 3.44 28.43
C THR A 125 0.59 2.59 27.28
N PRO A 126 -0.29 2.06 26.41
CA PRO A 126 0.12 1.24 25.26
C PRO A 126 0.95 2.03 24.26
N ALA A 127 1.64 1.30 23.37
CA ALA A 127 2.07 1.90 22.12
C ALA A 127 0.83 2.15 21.26
N THR A 128 0.52 3.42 20.99
CA THR A 128 -0.67 3.81 20.23
C THR A 128 -0.33 4.32 18.84
N GLY A 129 -1.12 3.96 17.85
CA GLY A 129 -1.05 4.45 16.48
C GLY A 129 -2.43 4.78 15.94
N ARG A 130 -2.50 5.61 14.91
CA ARG A 130 -3.74 5.87 14.17
C ARG A 130 -3.46 5.74 12.68
N GLY A 131 -4.38 5.08 11.99
CA GLY A 131 -4.33 4.88 10.54
C GLY A 131 -5.74 4.56 10.05
N ASP A 132 -6.16 5.21 8.97
CA ASP A 132 -7.42 4.94 8.29
C ASP A 132 -8.68 4.94 9.18
N GLY A 133 -8.74 5.90 10.13
CA GLY A 133 -9.83 6.01 11.09
C GLY A 133 -9.79 4.98 12.24
N VAL A 134 -8.83 4.05 12.24
CA VAL A 134 -8.60 3.06 13.30
C VAL A 134 -7.60 3.59 14.31
N THR A 135 -7.90 3.41 15.60
CA THR A 135 -6.92 3.56 16.69
C THR A 135 -6.38 2.20 17.06
N VAL A 136 -5.06 2.03 16.97
CA VAL A 136 -4.34 0.82 17.34
C VAL A 136 -3.67 1.06 18.69
N ALA A 137 -3.88 0.16 19.64
CA ALA A 137 -3.20 0.17 20.94
C ALA A 137 -2.59 -1.21 21.18
N VAL A 138 -1.27 -1.24 21.39
CA VAL A 138 -0.52 -2.49 21.57
C VAL A 138 0.09 -2.53 22.97
N LEU A 139 -0.22 -3.63 23.69
CA LEU A 139 0.37 -4.00 24.98
C LEU A 139 1.06 -5.35 24.82
N THR A 140 2.38 -5.39 24.99
CA THR A 140 3.15 -6.65 25.00
C THR A 140 3.75 -6.96 26.38
N GLY A 141 3.17 -6.41 27.46
CA GLY A 141 3.75 -6.45 28.80
C GLY A 141 5.00 -5.57 28.91
N HIS A 142 6.05 -6.06 29.56
CA HIS A 142 7.29 -5.32 29.86
C HIS A 142 8.26 -5.14 28.66
N ASP A 143 7.75 -5.09 27.42
CA ASP A 143 8.58 -4.85 26.23
C ASP A 143 8.06 -3.65 25.39
N PRO A 144 8.41 -2.41 25.80
CA PRO A 144 7.96 -1.20 25.09
C PRO A 144 8.47 -1.12 23.65
N ARG A 145 9.64 -1.70 23.35
CA ARG A 145 10.22 -1.68 22.00
C ARG A 145 9.44 -2.60 21.07
N ARG A 146 9.09 -3.80 21.53
CA ARG A 146 8.22 -4.71 20.77
C ARG A 146 6.81 -4.16 20.61
N SER A 147 6.24 -3.55 21.65
CA SER A 147 4.95 -2.85 21.53
C SER A 147 4.97 -1.77 20.44
N ALA A 148 6.03 -0.95 20.40
CA ALA A 148 6.22 0.05 19.36
C ALA A 148 6.37 -0.57 17.97
N ALA A 149 7.22 -1.60 17.82
CA ALA A 149 7.45 -2.27 16.54
C ALA A 149 6.17 -2.91 15.96
N VAL A 150 5.38 -3.58 16.82
CA VAL A 150 4.10 -4.18 16.40
C VAL A 150 3.09 -3.09 16.04
N ARG A 151 3.00 -2.01 16.82
CA ARG A 151 2.15 -0.86 16.50
C ARG A 151 2.54 -0.22 15.18
N ASP A 152 3.83 -0.04 14.92
CA ASP A 152 4.35 0.53 13.67
C ASP A 152 4.02 -0.39 12.49
N ALA A 153 4.20 -1.70 12.62
CA ALA A 153 3.83 -2.69 11.59
C ALA A 153 2.32 -2.68 11.29
N ILE A 154 1.46 -2.59 12.31
CA ILE A 154 0.00 -2.52 12.08
C ILE A 154 -0.38 -1.21 11.39
N VAL A 155 0.18 -0.08 11.85
CA VAL A 155 -0.09 1.22 11.23
C VAL A 155 0.38 1.26 9.78
N GLU A 156 1.54 0.66 9.49
CA GLU A 156 2.05 0.55 8.11
C GLU A 156 1.18 -0.37 7.28
N GLY A 157 0.75 -1.51 7.81
CA GLY A 157 -0.14 -2.42 7.11
C GLY A 157 -1.51 -1.81 6.77
N LEU A 158 -2.03 -0.93 7.63
CA LEU A 158 -3.23 -0.14 7.35
C LEU A 158 -2.97 0.95 6.28
N ARG A 159 -1.73 1.44 6.16
CA ARG A 159 -1.33 2.46 5.17
C ARG A 159 -1.12 1.86 3.79
N ASP A 160 -0.38 0.76 3.70
CA ASP A 160 -0.06 0.08 2.44
C ASP A 160 -1.21 -0.82 1.94
N GLY A 161 -2.18 -1.13 2.81
CA GLY A 161 -3.36 -1.93 2.49
C GLY A 161 -3.16 -3.44 2.64
N SER A 162 -2.05 -3.89 3.25
CA SER A 162 -1.83 -5.30 3.61
C SER A 162 -2.70 -5.74 4.80
N ILE A 163 -3.17 -4.80 5.63
CA ILE A 163 -4.19 -5.05 6.66
C ILE A 163 -5.50 -4.42 6.19
N ALA A 164 -6.47 -5.26 5.80
CA ALA A 164 -7.81 -4.83 5.46
C ALA A 164 -8.66 -4.57 6.73
N ALA A 165 -9.12 -3.34 6.92
CA ALA A 165 -10.05 -2.96 7.99
C ALA A 165 -11.28 -2.21 7.43
N PRO A 166 -12.12 -2.84 6.59
CA PRO A 166 -13.20 -2.16 5.89
C PRO A 166 -14.25 -1.58 6.86
N GLN A 167 -14.63 -0.32 6.64
CA GLN A 167 -15.66 0.36 7.42
C GLN A 167 -17.05 -0.14 7.05
N HIS A 168 -17.76 -0.82 7.96
CA HIS A 168 -19.03 -1.48 7.63
C HIS A 168 -20.28 -0.57 7.66
N ARG A 169 -20.21 0.67 8.18
CA ARG A 169 -21.41 1.45 8.54
C ARG A 169 -21.65 2.77 7.78
N ALA A 170 -20.80 3.14 6.83
CA ALA A 170 -20.95 4.40 6.09
C ALA A 170 -20.27 4.34 4.70
N ARG A 171 -20.43 3.23 3.98
CA ARG A 171 -19.77 3.09 2.67
C ARG A 171 -20.55 3.85 1.62
N THR A 172 -19.92 4.85 1.01
CA THR A 172 -20.41 5.39 -0.27
C THR A 172 -19.96 4.41 -1.35
N PRO A 173 -20.88 3.78 -2.09
CA PRO A 173 -20.52 2.89 -3.18
C PRO A 173 -19.64 3.61 -4.20
N PHE A 174 -18.69 2.89 -4.80
CA PHE A 174 -17.80 3.44 -5.80
C PHE A 174 -17.64 2.50 -6.99
N VAL A 175 -17.21 3.05 -8.12
CA VAL A 175 -16.69 2.26 -9.24
C VAL A 175 -15.26 2.69 -9.52
N ALA A 176 -14.35 1.73 -9.62
CA ALA A 176 -12.94 2.01 -9.89
C ALA A 176 -12.36 1.10 -10.97
N LEU A 177 -11.68 1.68 -11.96
CA LEU A 177 -10.77 0.95 -12.86
C LEU A 177 -9.39 0.95 -12.24
N VAL A 178 -8.88 -0.22 -11.86
CA VAL A 178 -7.62 -0.38 -11.13
C VAL A 178 -6.62 -1.12 -12.00
N GLY A 179 -5.47 -0.48 -12.25
CA GLY A 179 -4.31 -1.16 -12.83
C GLY A 179 -3.64 -2.07 -11.80
N GLY A 180 -3.68 -3.37 -12.06
CA GLY A 180 -3.06 -4.39 -11.21
C GLY A 180 -1.56 -4.55 -11.43
N GLY A 181 -0.98 -3.90 -12.44
CA GLY A 181 0.42 -4.09 -12.79
C GLY A 181 0.66 -5.32 -13.70
N PRO A 182 1.92 -5.60 -14.04
CA PRO A 182 2.27 -6.53 -15.12
C PRO A 182 2.14 -8.03 -14.78
N GLY A 183 2.02 -8.39 -13.50
CA GLY A 183 1.92 -9.78 -13.06
C GLY A 183 2.20 -9.96 -11.58
N ASP A 184 3.33 -9.46 -11.08
CA ASP A 184 3.69 -9.50 -9.66
C ASP A 184 2.66 -8.73 -8.81
N PRO A 185 2.01 -9.36 -7.81
CA PRO A 185 1.02 -8.72 -6.96
C PRO A 185 1.55 -7.52 -6.16
N ASP A 186 2.86 -7.44 -5.92
CA ASP A 186 3.47 -6.31 -5.20
C ASP A 186 3.67 -5.07 -6.09
N LEU A 187 3.46 -5.21 -7.41
CA LEU A 187 3.48 -4.09 -8.34
C LEU A 187 2.12 -3.38 -8.48
N ILE A 188 1.09 -3.81 -7.74
CA ILE A 188 -0.13 -3.02 -7.59
C ILE A 188 0.18 -1.76 -6.77
N THR A 189 -0.51 -0.66 -7.08
CA THR A 189 -0.40 0.55 -6.26
C THR A 189 -1.12 0.37 -4.91
N VAL A 190 -0.65 1.08 -3.88
CA VAL A 190 -1.32 1.14 -2.56
C VAL A 190 -2.80 1.52 -2.68
N ARG A 191 -3.13 2.47 -3.56
CA ARG A 191 -4.53 2.86 -3.82
C ARG A 191 -5.33 1.72 -4.46
N GLY A 192 -4.73 0.97 -5.38
CA GLY A 192 -5.36 -0.19 -6.00
C GLY A 192 -5.66 -1.29 -4.97
N ARG A 193 -4.68 -1.63 -4.12
CA ARG A 193 -4.84 -2.63 -3.04
C ARG A 193 -5.94 -2.25 -2.05
N ARG A 194 -5.99 -0.99 -1.63
CA ARG A 194 -7.07 -0.47 -0.77
C ARG A 194 -8.45 -0.62 -1.39
N LEU A 195 -8.63 -0.20 -2.64
CA LEU A 195 -9.93 -0.32 -3.32
C LEU A 195 -10.34 -1.78 -3.53
N LEU A 196 -9.39 -2.71 -3.76
CA LEU A 196 -9.68 -4.14 -3.83
C LEU A 196 -10.16 -4.71 -2.49
N ALA A 197 -9.49 -4.37 -1.39
CA ALA A 197 -9.90 -4.78 -0.03
C ALA A 197 -11.29 -4.24 0.36
N GLU A 198 -11.69 -3.16 -0.30
CA GLU A 198 -12.95 -2.49 -0.15
C GLU A 198 -14.03 -2.93 -1.17
N ALA A 199 -13.70 -3.70 -2.19
CA ALA A 199 -14.67 -4.04 -3.22
C ALA A 199 -15.76 -4.99 -2.69
N ASP A 200 -17.01 -4.79 -3.14
CA ASP A 200 -18.06 -5.81 -3.00
C ASP A 200 -18.01 -6.76 -4.21
N VAL A 201 -17.61 -6.25 -5.38
CA VAL A 201 -17.45 -7.00 -6.63
C VAL A 201 -16.13 -6.63 -7.29
N VAL A 202 -15.35 -7.64 -7.70
CA VAL A 202 -14.14 -7.48 -8.52
C VAL A 202 -14.35 -8.13 -9.88
N ILE A 203 -14.30 -7.34 -10.94
CA ILE A 203 -14.36 -7.80 -12.33
C ILE A 203 -12.93 -7.81 -12.88
N ALA A 204 -12.37 -9.00 -13.09
CA ALA A 204 -10.96 -9.16 -13.46
C ALA A 204 -10.76 -9.77 -14.85
N ASP A 205 -9.72 -9.31 -15.56
CA ASP A 205 -9.27 -9.92 -16.81
C ASP A 205 -8.32 -11.09 -16.58
N ARG A 206 -8.17 -11.94 -17.60
CA ARG A 206 -7.16 -13.01 -17.62
C ARG A 206 -5.73 -12.49 -17.46
N LEU A 207 -5.43 -11.28 -17.94
CA LEU A 207 -4.09 -10.67 -17.96
C LEU A 207 -3.72 -9.93 -16.67
N GLY A 208 -4.61 -9.88 -15.68
CA GLY A 208 -4.32 -9.26 -14.38
C GLY A 208 -3.56 -10.20 -13.45
N PRO A 209 -2.92 -9.66 -12.38
CA PRO A 209 -2.31 -10.44 -11.32
C PRO A 209 -3.37 -11.30 -10.61
N ARG A 210 -3.45 -12.58 -10.94
CA ARG A 210 -4.47 -13.49 -10.41
C ARG A 210 -4.29 -13.75 -8.92
N ASP A 211 -3.05 -13.72 -8.47
CA ASP A 211 -2.69 -13.91 -7.06
C ASP A 211 -3.36 -12.86 -6.16
N LEU A 212 -3.61 -11.64 -6.68
CA LEU A 212 -4.38 -10.61 -5.94
C LEU A 212 -5.84 -11.00 -5.71
N LEU A 213 -6.41 -11.86 -6.57
CA LEU A 213 -7.78 -12.34 -6.40
C LEU A 213 -7.87 -13.37 -5.27
N ASP A 214 -6.81 -14.14 -5.04
CA ASP A 214 -6.74 -15.13 -3.95
C ASP A 214 -6.61 -14.46 -2.58
N GLU A 215 -6.12 -13.22 -2.52
CA GLU A 215 -6.04 -12.39 -1.31
C GLU A 215 -7.37 -11.70 -0.96
N LEU A 216 -8.37 -11.73 -1.83
CA LEU A 216 -9.63 -11.01 -1.61
C LEU A 216 -10.43 -11.63 -0.45
N PRO A 217 -11.13 -10.80 0.34
CA PRO A 217 -12.00 -11.30 1.39
C PRO A 217 -13.08 -12.27 0.85
N PRO A 218 -13.50 -13.30 1.60
CA PRO A 218 -14.45 -14.32 1.12
C PRO A 218 -15.83 -13.80 0.72
N HIS A 219 -16.20 -12.58 1.12
CA HIS A 219 -17.48 -11.97 0.77
C HIS A 219 -17.46 -11.24 -0.57
N VAL A 220 -16.28 -11.04 -1.16
CA VAL A 220 -16.12 -10.32 -2.44
C VAL A 220 -16.53 -11.24 -3.60
N GLU A 221 -17.44 -10.77 -4.43
CA GLU A 221 -17.85 -11.48 -5.65
C GLU A 221 -16.80 -11.26 -6.75
N VAL A 222 -16.16 -12.33 -7.22
CA VAL A 222 -15.14 -12.27 -8.29
C VAL A 222 -15.74 -12.72 -9.62
N ILE A 223 -15.74 -11.82 -10.61
CA ILE A 223 -16.26 -12.07 -11.96
C ILE A 223 -15.07 -12.11 -12.93
N ASP A 224 -14.85 -13.28 -13.52
CA ASP A 224 -13.86 -13.46 -14.60
C ASP A 224 -14.44 -12.95 -15.92
N ALA A 225 -13.90 -11.84 -16.41
CA ALA A 225 -14.32 -11.23 -17.68
C ALA A 225 -14.20 -12.18 -18.88
N ALA A 226 -13.30 -13.17 -18.83
CA ALA A 226 -13.13 -14.15 -19.89
C ALA A 226 -14.20 -15.26 -19.90
N LYS A 227 -14.99 -15.40 -18.83
CA LYS A 227 -16.08 -16.39 -18.70
C LYS A 227 -17.45 -15.80 -19.01
N ILE A 228 -17.52 -14.50 -19.32
CA ILE A 228 -18.78 -13.84 -19.68
C ILE A 228 -19.23 -14.34 -21.06
N PRO A 229 -20.41 -14.96 -21.18
CA PRO A 229 -20.74 -15.84 -22.31
C PRO A 229 -21.16 -15.07 -23.57
N TYR A 230 -20.24 -14.44 -24.30
CA TYR A 230 -20.50 -13.87 -25.64
C TYR A 230 -19.23 -13.76 -26.51
N GLY A 231 -19.36 -13.61 -27.84
CA GLY A 231 -18.22 -13.44 -28.77
C GLY A 231 -17.37 -12.19 -28.49
N ARG A 232 -16.12 -12.11 -29.02
CA ARG A 232 -15.12 -11.07 -28.65
C ARG A 232 -15.62 -9.60 -28.64
N PHE A 233 -16.49 -9.18 -29.57
CA PHE A 233 -17.08 -7.84 -29.57
C PHE A 233 -18.13 -7.66 -28.48
N MET A 234 -19.03 -8.64 -28.35
CA MET A 234 -20.05 -8.70 -27.30
C MET A 234 -19.44 -8.82 -25.90
N ALA A 235 -18.22 -9.36 -25.79
CA ALA A 235 -17.53 -9.51 -24.51
C ALA A 235 -17.23 -8.16 -23.84
N GLN A 236 -16.92 -7.09 -24.60
CA GLN A 236 -16.67 -5.78 -23.97
C GLN A 236 -17.95 -5.11 -23.50
N GLU A 237 -19.02 -5.15 -24.32
CA GLU A 237 -20.32 -4.64 -23.89
C GLU A 237 -20.82 -5.38 -22.66
N ALA A 238 -20.60 -6.69 -22.59
CA ALA A 238 -20.97 -7.48 -21.43
C ALA A 238 -20.18 -7.09 -20.16
N ILE A 239 -18.88 -6.78 -20.28
CA ILE A 239 -18.09 -6.22 -19.16
C ILE A 239 -18.65 -4.86 -18.74
N ASN A 240 -18.92 -3.96 -19.70
CA ASN A 240 -19.48 -2.64 -19.42
C ASN A 240 -20.84 -2.76 -18.70
N ASN A 241 -21.70 -3.66 -19.16
CA ASN A 241 -23.01 -3.93 -18.55
C ASN A 241 -22.86 -4.48 -17.13
N ALA A 242 -21.93 -5.40 -16.88
CA ALA A 242 -21.66 -5.91 -15.54
C ALA A 242 -21.20 -4.80 -14.58
N LEU A 243 -20.32 -3.90 -15.04
CA LEU A 243 -19.91 -2.73 -14.25
C LEU A 243 -21.11 -1.84 -13.90
N ILE A 244 -21.95 -1.53 -14.89
CA ILE A 244 -23.13 -0.68 -14.71
C ILE A 244 -24.17 -1.33 -13.79
N GLU A 245 -24.46 -2.62 -13.97
CA GLU A 245 -25.45 -3.37 -13.20
C GLU A 245 -25.08 -3.40 -11.71
N HIS A 246 -23.85 -3.78 -11.38
CA HIS A 246 -23.41 -3.83 -9.99
C HIS A 246 -23.33 -2.44 -9.35
N ALA A 247 -22.90 -1.43 -10.11
CA ALA A 247 -22.91 -0.04 -9.62
C ALA A 247 -24.33 0.45 -9.32
N LYS A 248 -25.30 0.18 -10.20
CA LYS A 248 -26.72 0.53 -9.99
C LYS A 248 -27.36 -0.26 -8.84
N ALA A 249 -26.85 -1.46 -8.55
CA ALA A 249 -27.21 -2.22 -7.35
C ALA A 249 -26.61 -1.66 -6.04
N GLY A 250 -25.86 -0.55 -6.12
CA GLY A 250 -25.24 0.09 -4.95
C GLY A 250 -24.01 -0.64 -4.41
N LYS A 251 -23.40 -1.52 -5.22
CA LYS A 251 -22.17 -2.23 -4.86
C LYS A 251 -20.95 -1.37 -5.16
N SER A 252 -19.89 -1.56 -4.36
CA SER A 252 -18.55 -1.05 -4.64
C SER A 252 -17.87 -1.98 -5.64
N VAL A 253 -17.61 -1.49 -6.85
CA VAL A 253 -17.14 -2.30 -7.98
C VAL A 253 -15.72 -1.92 -8.35
N VAL A 254 -14.83 -2.91 -8.38
CA VAL A 254 -13.47 -2.76 -8.92
C VAL A 254 -13.34 -3.53 -10.22
N ARG A 255 -12.97 -2.83 -11.29
CA ARG A 255 -12.49 -3.42 -12.53
C ARG A 255 -10.97 -3.58 -12.45
N LEU A 256 -10.49 -4.77 -12.15
CA LEU A 256 -9.06 -5.06 -12.08
C LEU A 256 -8.51 -5.40 -13.47
N LYS A 257 -7.55 -4.60 -13.95
CA LYS A 257 -6.98 -4.69 -15.29
C LYS A 257 -5.48 -4.98 -15.20
N GLY A 258 -4.97 -5.84 -16.08
CA GLY A 258 -3.52 -6.06 -16.19
C GLY A 258 -2.80 -4.81 -16.69
N GLY A 259 -1.62 -4.53 -16.15
CA GLY A 259 -0.83 -3.34 -16.45
C GLY A 259 -1.51 -2.06 -15.98
N ASP A 260 -1.69 -1.12 -16.91
CA ASP A 260 -2.37 0.16 -16.69
C ASP A 260 -3.73 0.20 -17.43
N PRO A 261 -4.81 0.74 -16.84
CA PRO A 261 -6.13 0.78 -17.46
C PRO A 261 -6.18 1.44 -18.84
N PHE A 262 -5.32 2.43 -19.09
CA PHE A 262 -5.35 3.27 -20.30
C PHE A 262 -4.24 2.95 -21.30
N VAL A 263 -3.32 2.02 -20.99
CA VAL A 263 -2.31 1.53 -21.95
C VAL A 263 -2.80 0.25 -22.60
N PHE A 264 -3.48 0.38 -23.74
CA PHE A 264 -4.09 -0.72 -24.50
C PHE A 264 -5.06 -1.62 -23.71
N GLY A 265 -5.52 -1.16 -22.54
CA GLY A 265 -6.43 -1.88 -21.66
C GLY A 265 -7.92 -1.64 -21.93
N ARG A 266 -8.27 -0.74 -22.87
CA ARG A 266 -9.67 -0.33 -23.14
C ARG A 266 -10.40 0.33 -21.95
N GLY A 267 -9.67 0.79 -20.93
CA GLY A 267 -10.29 1.40 -19.75
C GLY A 267 -11.11 2.65 -20.06
N MET A 268 -10.76 3.41 -21.11
CA MET A 268 -11.54 4.61 -21.49
C MET A 268 -12.93 4.23 -22.03
N GLU A 269 -13.05 3.12 -22.77
CA GLU A 269 -14.35 2.64 -23.24
C GLU A 269 -15.26 2.26 -22.06
N GLU A 270 -14.69 1.57 -21.06
CA GLU A 270 -15.39 1.19 -19.83
C GLU A 270 -15.81 2.44 -19.02
N ALA A 271 -14.92 3.43 -18.88
CA ALA A 271 -15.22 4.70 -18.20
C ALA A 271 -16.29 5.53 -18.91
N GLN A 272 -16.27 5.57 -20.26
CA GLN A 272 -17.28 6.27 -21.06
C GLN A 272 -18.66 5.60 -20.93
N ALA A 273 -18.73 4.27 -20.91
CA ALA A 273 -19.98 3.55 -20.70
C ALA A 273 -20.59 3.85 -19.32
N LEU A 274 -19.77 3.89 -18.26
CA LEU A 274 -20.21 4.30 -16.92
C LEU A 274 -20.69 5.75 -16.88
N ALA A 275 -19.95 6.67 -17.52
CA ALA A 275 -20.30 8.08 -17.58
C ALA A 275 -21.62 8.34 -18.31
N ALA A 276 -21.92 7.58 -19.38
CA ALA A 276 -23.18 7.66 -20.10
C ALA A 276 -24.40 7.32 -19.21
N GLU A 277 -24.19 6.52 -18.17
CA GLU A 277 -25.20 6.15 -17.18
C GLU A 277 -25.17 7.03 -15.92
N GLY A 278 -24.36 8.10 -15.91
CA GLY A 278 -24.21 9.00 -14.76
C GLY A 278 -23.45 8.41 -13.58
N ILE A 279 -22.70 7.33 -13.79
CA ILE A 279 -21.95 6.63 -12.73
C ILE A 279 -20.53 7.21 -12.67
N ALA A 280 -20.18 7.80 -11.52
CA ALA A 280 -18.82 8.30 -11.29
C ALA A 280 -17.82 7.15 -11.21
N CYS A 281 -16.78 7.22 -12.03
CA CYS A 281 -15.72 6.21 -12.08
C CYS A 281 -14.37 6.84 -11.70
N THR A 282 -13.69 6.23 -10.74
CA THR A 282 -12.29 6.55 -10.43
C THR A 282 -11.37 5.69 -11.28
N VAL A 283 -10.30 6.26 -11.82
CA VAL A 283 -9.23 5.48 -12.47
C VAL A 283 -7.99 5.53 -11.60
N VAL A 284 -7.50 4.35 -11.24
CA VAL A 284 -6.24 4.17 -10.51
C VAL A 284 -5.20 3.61 -11.48
N PRO A 285 -4.16 4.40 -11.81
CA PRO A 285 -3.10 3.95 -12.69
C PRO A 285 -2.40 2.70 -12.17
N GLY A 286 -1.86 1.91 -13.10
CA GLY A 286 -1.05 0.74 -12.79
C GLY A 286 0.32 0.82 -13.42
N ILE A 287 1.23 -0.05 -12.98
CA ILE A 287 2.55 -0.15 -13.58
C ILE A 287 2.42 -0.84 -14.95
N SER A 288 2.59 -0.09 -16.04
CA SER A 288 2.48 -0.64 -17.40
C SER A 288 3.58 -1.63 -17.73
N SER A 289 3.21 -2.77 -18.32
CA SER A 289 4.13 -3.80 -18.81
C SER A 289 5.10 -3.28 -19.86
N SER A 290 4.77 -2.19 -20.57
CA SER A 290 5.65 -1.58 -21.56
C SER A 290 6.95 -1.01 -20.98
N ILE A 291 6.99 -0.77 -19.66
CA ILE A 291 8.16 -0.19 -18.98
C ILE A 291 8.72 -1.19 -17.97
N SER A 292 7.87 -1.78 -17.13
CA SER A 292 8.30 -2.61 -16.01
C SER A 292 8.81 -3.98 -16.43
N VAL A 293 8.19 -4.62 -17.42
CA VAL A 293 8.62 -5.95 -17.88
C VAL A 293 10.02 -5.91 -18.50
N PRO A 294 10.36 -4.94 -19.40
CA PRO A 294 11.74 -4.72 -19.83
C PRO A 294 12.70 -4.54 -18.64
N GLY A 295 12.35 -3.66 -17.70
CA GLY A 295 13.18 -3.38 -16.53
C GLY A 295 13.45 -4.61 -15.66
N ALA A 296 12.42 -5.44 -15.41
CA ALA A 296 12.53 -6.69 -14.67
C ALA A 296 13.39 -7.75 -15.39
N ALA A 297 13.54 -7.63 -16.72
CA ALA A 297 14.42 -8.45 -17.54
C ALA A 297 15.82 -7.82 -17.76
N GLY A 298 16.12 -6.73 -17.06
CA GLY A 298 17.39 -6.02 -17.15
C GLY A 298 17.54 -5.10 -18.37
N ILE A 299 16.44 -4.81 -19.08
CA ILE A 299 16.43 -3.96 -20.29
C ILE A 299 15.81 -2.61 -19.94
N PRO A 300 16.59 -1.52 -19.84
CA PRO A 300 16.02 -0.20 -19.65
C PRO A 300 15.34 0.28 -20.95
N VAL A 301 14.16 0.89 -20.88
CA VAL A 301 13.48 1.42 -22.09
C VAL A 301 14.18 2.64 -22.69
N THR A 302 15.01 3.33 -21.89
CA THR A 302 15.88 4.44 -22.33
C THR A 302 17.25 4.28 -21.68
N HIS A 303 18.32 4.59 -22.41
CA HIS A 303 19.67 4.59 -21.84
C HIS A 303 20.50 5.71 -22.47
N ARG A 304 21.25 6.46 -21.66
CA ARG A 304 22.00 7.63 -22.11
C ARG A 304 23.02 7.22 -23.17
N GLY A 305 23.03 7.91 -24.31
CA GLY A 305 23.93 7.61 -25.42
C GLY A 305 23.49 6.41 -26.27
N VAL A 306 22.38 5.75 -25.94
CA VAL A 306 21.85 4.57 -26.66
C VAL A 306 20.44 4.83 -27.18
N ALA A 307 19.51 5.24 -26.32
CA ALA A 307 18.12 5.54 -26.70
C ALA A 307 17.59 6.77 -25.93
N HIS A 308 17.30 7.84 -26.67
CA HIS A 308 16.72 9.09 -26.15
C HIS A 308 15.20 9.19 -26.34
N GLU A 309 14.62 8.21 -27.02
CA GLU A 309 13.18 8.09 -27.27
C GLU A 309 12.77 6.63 -27.06
N PHE A 310 11.53 6.42 -26.64
CA PHE A 310 10.90 5.10 -26.67
C PHE A 310 9.47 5.24 -27.17
N THR A 311 9.02 4.28 -27.96
CA THR A 311 7.67 4.24 -28.54
C THR A 311 7.01 2.94 -28.15
N VAL A 312 5.74 3.01 -27.73
CA VAL A 312 4.94 1.82 -27.40
C VAL A 312 3.82 1.68 -28.41
N VAL A 313 3.70 0.50 -29.04
CA VAL A 313 2.64 0.21 -30.00
C VAL A 313 1.95 -1.12 -29.72
N SER A 314 0.74 -1.28 -30.26
CA SER A 314 0.04 -2.55 -30.30
C SER A 314 0.36 -3.30 -31.60
N GLY A 315 0.76 -4.56 -31.48
CA GLY A 315 0.89 -5.51 -32.59
C GLY A 315 -0.33 -6.43 -32.75
N HIS A 316 -1.50 -6.06 -32.20
CA HIS A 316 -2.69 -6.93 -32.18
C HIS A 316 -3.20 -7.28 -33.59
N VAL A 317 -2.99 -6.38 -34.55
CA VAL A 317 -3.27 -6.59 -35.98
C VAL A 317 -1.96 -6.55 -36.76
N ALA A 318 -1.94 -7.20 -37.92
CA ALA A 318 -0.75 -7.22 -38.77
C ALA A 318 -0.49 -5.86 -39.42
N PRO A 319 0.76 -5.54 -39.82
CA PRO A 319 1.10 -4.24 -40.43
C PRO A 319 0.30 -3.86 -41.68
N ASP A 320 -0.11 -4.83 -42.48
CA ASP A 320 -0.88 -4.67 -43.71
C ASP A 320 -2.40 -4.73 -43.51
N ASP A 321 -2.86 -4.97 -42.27
CA ASP A 321 -4.29 -5.00 -41.96
C ASP A 321 -4.86 -3.57 -42.07
N PRO A 322 -6.00 -3.36 -42.78
CA PRO A 322 -6.62 -2.04 -42.89
C PRO A 322 -6.98 -1.37 -41.55
N ARG A 323 -7.08 -2.15 -40.47
CA ARG A 323 -7.34 -1.66 -39.11
C ARG A 323 -6.07 -1.23 -38.38
N SER A 324 -4.89 -1.53 -38.92
CA SER A 324 -3.61 -1.08 -38.36
C SER A 324 -3.50 0.43 -38.53
N LEU A 325 -3.49 1.14 -37.40
CA LEU A 325 -3.25 2.60 -37.37
C LEU A 325 -1.77 2.94 -37.16
N VAL A 326 -0.90 1.93 -37.03
CA VAL A 326 0.52 2.12 -36.75
C VAL A 326 1.28 2.44 -38.04
N ASP A 327 2.01 3.55 -38.06
CA ASP A 327 2.90 3.93 -39.16
C ASP A 327 4.25 3.19 -39.03
N TRP A 328 4.28 1.95 -39.51
CA TRP A 328 5.47 1.09 -39.49
C TRP A 328 6.65 1.68 -40.28
N ALA A 329 6.39 2.49 -41.31
CA ALA A 329 7.44 3.10 -42.11
C ALA A 329 8.19 4.19 -41.33
N SER A 330 7.48 4.96 -40.51
CA SER A 330 8.11 5.92 -39.61
C SER A 330 8.84 5.22 -38.45
N LEU A 331 8.24 4.19 -37.85
CA LEU A 331 8.88 3.43 -36.77
C LEU A 331 10.18 2.75 -37.19
N ALA A 332 10.28 2.29 -38.43
CA ALA A 332 11.51 1.71 -38.97
C ALA A 332 12.71 2.68 -38.97
N LYS A 333 12.43 3.99 -39.06
CA LYS A 333 13.43 5.06 -39.12
C LYS A 333 13.85 5.56 -37.73
N LEU A 334 13.06 5.28 -36.69
CA LEU A 334 13.40 5.65 -35.32
C LEU A 334 14.60 4.85 -34.83
N THR A 335 15.46 5.51 -34.05
CA THR A 335 16.70 4.92 -33.52
C THR A 335 16.58 4.55 -32.04
N GLY A 336 15.54 5.03 -31.36
CA GLY A 336 15.27 4.66 -29.97
C GLY A 336 14.69 3.26 -29.78
N THR A 337 14.04 3.07 -28.62
CA THR A 337 13.48 1.78 -28.22
C THR A 337 12.05 1.65 -28.72
N LEU A 338 11.73 0.57 -29.43
CA LEU A 338 10.36 0.22 -29.80
C LEU A 338 9.87 -0.92 -28.91
N VAL A 339 8.79 -0.69 -28.16
CA VAL A 339 8.11 -1.70 -27.35
C VAL A 339 6.80 -2.08 -28.03
N ILE A 340 6.60 -3.37 -28.28
CA ILE A 340 5.40 -3.90 -28.92
C ILE A 340 4.64 -4.77 -27.92
N LEU A 341 3.38 -4.41 -27.69
CA LEU A 341 2.45 -5.17 -26.87
C LEU A 341 1.50 -5.96 -27.78
N MET A 342 1.07 -7.15 -27.32
CA MET A 342 0.13 -8.01 -28.07
C MET A 342 0.62 -8.41 -29.48
N GLY A 343 1.93 -8.50 -29.69
CA GLY A 343 2.53 -8.70 -31.02
C GLY A 343 3.07 -10.09 -31.32
N VAL A 344 3.06 -11.04 -30.37
CA VAL A 344 3.73 -12.35 -30.50
C VAL A 344 3.31 -13.08 -31.78
N ASP A 345 2.01 -13.23 -32.02
CA ASP A 345 1.48 -13.96 -33.18
C ASP A 345 1.79 -13.29 -34.53
N LYS A 346 2.21 -12.02 -34.53
CA LYS A 346 2.46 -11.19 -35.73
C LYS A 346 3.90 -10.74 -35.84
N ILE A 347 4.79 -11.19 -34.96
CA ILE A 347 6.14 -10.64 -34.86
C ILE A 347 6.97 -10.86 -36.13
N GLY A 348 6.81 -11.98 -36.84
CA GLY A 348 7.46 -12.20 -38.13
C GLY A 348 7.08 -11.12 -39.14
N ARG A 349 5.78 -10.91 -39.36
CA ARG A 349 5.26 -9.88 -40.27
C ARG A 349 5.66 -8.45 -39.86
N ILE A 350 5.70 -8.19 -38.55
CA ILE A 350 6.15 -6.91 -38.01
C ILE A 350 7.64 -6.68 -38.31
N ALA A 351 8.48 -7.70 -38.11
CA ALA A 351 9.90 -7.61 -38.40
C ALA A 351 10.16 -7.42 -39.90
N GLU A 352 9.46 -8.15 -40.76
CA GLU A 352 9.49 -7.96 -42.22
C GLU A 352 9.14 -6.53 -42.61
N ALA A 353 8.07 -5.96 -42.05
CA ALA A 353 7.65 -4.59 -42.35
C ALA A 353 8.71 -3.56 -41.91
N LEU A 354 9.28 -3.71 -40.71
CA LEU A 354 10.34 -2.82 -40.22
C LEU A 354 11.60 -2.90 -41.10
N MET A 355 12.01 -4.11 -41.51
CA MET A 355 13.16 -4.31 -42.39
C MET A 355 12.91 -3.74 -43.79
N ALA A 356 11.72 -3.96 -44.36
CA ALA A 356 11.33 -3.42 -45.67
C ALA A 356 11.37 -1.89 -45.71
N HIS A 357 11.16 -1.23 -44.57
CA HIS A 357 11.24 0.22 -44.42
C HIS A 357 12.59 0.74 -43.92
N GLY A 358 13.63 -0.11 -43.92
CA GLY A 358 15.03 0.29 -43.75
C GLY A 358 15.62 0.05 -42.36
N LYS A 359 14.93 -0.65 -41.46
CA LYS A 359 15.51 -1.04 -40.17
C LYS A 359 16.48 -2.20 -40.35
N ALA A 360 17.67 -2.12 -39.75
CA ALA A 360 18.73 -3.12 -39.94
C ALA A 360 18.31 -4.52 -39.45
N PRO A 361 18.50 -5.60 -40.23
CA PRO A 361 18.15 -6.97 -39.84
C PRO A 361 18.80 -7.45 -38.53
N GLU A 362 19.98 -6.91 -38.22
CA GLU A 362 20.77 -7.22 -37.02
C GLU A 362 20.28 -6.46 -35.77
N THR A 363 19.27 -5.59 -35.90
CA THR A 363 18.70 -4.85 -34.77
C THR A 363 18.32 -5.82 -33.65
N PRO A 364 18.87 -5.66 -32.43
CA PRO A 364 18.55 -6.53 -31.31
C PRO A 364 17.08 -6.45 -30.91
N LEU A 365 16.54 -7.60 -30.50
CA LEU A 365 15.17 -7.76 -30.05
C LEU A 365 15.14 -8.73 -28.85
N ALA A 366 14.30 -8.45 -27.86
CA ALA A 366 13.99 -9.38 -26.77
C ALA A 366 12.48 -9.58 -26.66
N LEU A 367 12.04 -10.82 -26.45
CA LEU A 367 10.69 -11.17 -26.02
C LEU A 367 10.74 -11.57 -24.55
N ILE A 368 9.89 -10.95 -23.73
CA ILE A 368 9.82 -11.21 -22.30
C ILE A 368 8.41 -11.73 -22.00
N GLN A 369 8.31 -13.04 -21.84
CA GLN A 369 7.08 -13.77 -21.58
C GLN A 369 6.81 -13.86 -20.07
N GLU A 370 5.54 -13.79 -19.67
CA GLU A 370 5.09 -13.87 -18.26
C GLU A 370 5.87 -12.90 -17.34
N GLY A 371 6.10 -11.67 -17.83
CA GLY A 371 6.95 -10.68 -17.18
C GLY A 371 6.58 -10.42 -15.71
N THR A 372 7.59 -10.24 -14.86
CA THR A 372 7.50 -10.05 -13.40
C THR A 372 6.99 -11.24 -12.58
N THR A 373 6.41 -12.25 -13.21
CA THR A 373 5.98 -13.47 -12.50
C THR A 373 7.16 -14.41 -12.24
N THR A 374 6.94 -15.43 -11.41
CA THR A 374 7.89 -16.53 -11.21
C THR A 374 8.16 -17.34 -12.50
N ALA A 375 7.27 -17.28 -13.48
CA ALA A 375 7.38 -17.95 -14.78
C ALA A 375 8.07 -17.07 -15.85
N GLN A 376 8.61 -15.89 -15.48
CA GLN A 376 9.23 -14.96 -16.43
C GLN A 376 10.32 -15.63 -17.27
N ARG A 377 10.23 -15.48 -18.59
CA ARG A 377 11.23 -15.98 -19.54
C ARG A 377 11.61 -14.90 -20.55
N ARG A 378 12.92 -14.70 -20.73
CA ARG A 378 13.50 -13.82 -21.75
C ARG A 378 14.03 -14.65 -22.93
N VAL A 379 13.72 -14.23 -24.14
CA VAL A 379 14.20 -14.81 -25.40
C VAL A 379 14.76 -13.69 -26.27
N ASP A 380 16.05 -13.73 -26.53
CA ASP A 380 16.74 -12.73 -27.35
C ASP A 380 16.85 -13.21 -28.80
N ALA A 381 16.72 -12.27 -29.74
CA ALA A 381 16.78 -12.48 -31.18
C ALA A 381 17.24 -11.19 -31.90
N THR A 382 17.24 -11.21 -33.22
CA THR A 382 17.30 -10.00 -34.05
C THR A 382 16.04 -9.92 -34.92
N LEU A 383 15.84 -8.80 -35.62
CA LEU A 383 14.75 -8.69 -36.59
C LEU A 383 14.80 -9.81 -37.64
N ALA A 384 16.00 -10.21 -38.08
CA ALA A 384 16.17 -11.28 -39.06
C ALA A 384 15.77 -12.67 -38.54
N THR A 385 15.92 -12.94 -37.24
CA THR A 385 15.80 -14.30 -36.68
C THR A 385 14.56 -14.50 -35.81
N VAL A 386 13.81 -13.44 -35.51
CA VAL A 386 12.74 -13.47 -34.50
C VAL A 386 11.62 -14.46 -34.82
N GLU A 387 11.21 -14.60 -36.09
CA GLU A 387 10.13 -15.52 -36.47
C GLU A 387 10.50 -16.97 -36.17
N GLU A 388 11.67 -17.40 -36.61
CA GLU A 388 12.17 -18.74 -36.33
C GLU A 388 12.42 -18.95 -34.84
N THR A 389 12.97 -17.94 -34.16
CA THR A 389 13.25 -18.00 -32.73
C THR A 389 11.96 -18.19 -31.93
N VAL A 390 10.90 -17.43 -32.22
CA VAL A 390 9.61 -17.56 -31.53
C VAL A 390 8.98 -18.93 -31.74
N ARG A 391 9.09 -19.48 -32.96
CA ARG A 391 8.58 -20.82 -33.29
C ARG A 391 9.36 -21.91 -32.57
N THR A 392 10.69 -21.87 -32.63
CA THR A 392 11.58 -22.90 -32.06
C THR A 392 11.61 -22.87 -30.54
N GLN A 393 11.52 -21.68 -29.95
CA GLN A 393 11.48 -21.49 -28.51
C GLN A 393 10.07 -21.55 -27.92
N GLU A 394 9.05 -21.77 -28.76
CA GLU A 394 7.64 -21.82 -28.39
C GLU A 394 7.18 -20.63 -27.53
N VAL A 395 7.53 -19.40 -27.92
CA VAL A 395 7.11 -18.20 -27.18
C VAL A 395 5.60 -18.01 -27.33
N ARG A 396 4.90 -17.82 -26.21
CA ARG A 396 3.45 -17.65 -26.14
C ARG A 396 3.07 -16.33 -25.47
N PRO A 397 1.90 -15.75 -25.80
CA PRO A 397 1.34 -14.65 -25.03
C PRO A 397 1.03 -15.06 -23.57
N PRO A 398 1.11 -14.13 -22.60
CA PRO A 398 1.51 -12.73 -22.75
C PRO A 398 3.03 -12.55 -22.83
N ALA A 399 3.50 -11.74 -23.78
CA ALA A 399 4.89 -11.32 -23.84
C ALA A 399 5.03 -9.86 -24.30
N VAL A 400 6.01 -9.16 -23.74
CA VAL A 400 6.43 -7.82 -24.15
C VAL A 400 7.63 -7.95 -25.08
N ILE A 401 7.56 -7.32 -26.24
CA ILE A 401 8.63 -7.34 -27.23
C ILE A 401 9.35 -5.99 -27.19
N VAL A 402 10.67 -6.00 -27.06
CA VAL A 402 11.52 -4.81 -27.04
C VAL A 402 12.50 -4.88 -28.19
N ILE A 403 12.59 -3.82 -28.99
CA ILE A 403 13.43 -3.73 -30.18
C ILE A 403 14.32 -2.50 -30.04
N GLY A 404 15.62 -2.68 -30.19
CA GLY A 404 16.61 -1.60 -30.14
C GLY A 404 17.88 -1.97 -29.38
N ALA A 405 18.87 -1.07 -29.45
CA ALA A 405 20.19 -1.30 -28.86
C ALA A 405 20.16 -1.52 -27.33
N VAL A 406 19.14 -1.01 -26.62
CA VAL A 406 18.99 -1.21 -25.17
C VAL A 406 18.92 -2.67 -24.73
N VAL A 407 18.55 -3.59 -25.62
CA VAL A 407 18.48 -5.04 -25.34
C VAL A 407 19.85 -5.61 -24.94
N THR A 408 20.95 -5.05 -25.47
CA THR A 408 22.32 -5.51 -25.22
C THR A 408 23.03 -4.77 -24.08
N GLU A 409 22.45 -3.69 -23.55
CA GLU A 409 23.08 -2.84 -22.52
C GLU A 409 22.85 -3.31 -21.07
N GLY A 410 21.92 -4.25 -20.88
CA GLY A 410 21.58 -4.76 -19.55
C GLY A 410 22.72 -5.55 -18.89
N PRO A 411 22.82 -5.55 -17.55
CA PRO A 411 23.75 -6.44 -16.85
C PRO A 411 23.40 -7.90 -17.20
N HIS A 412 24.27 -8.58 -17.93
CA HIS A 412 24.15 -10.02 -18.15
C HIS A 412 24.08 -10.71 -16.78
N LYS A 413 22.99 -11.40 -16.47
CA LYS A 413 23.02 -12.37 -15.37
C LYS A 413 24.12 -13.39 -15.73
N PRO A 414 25.13 -13.61 -14.88
CA PRO A 414 26.07 -14.70 -15.13
C PRO A 414 25.27 -15.98 -15.23
N THR A 415 25.47 -16.73 -16.31
CA THR A 415 24.93 -18.08 -16.46
C THR A 415 25.37 -18.92 -15.27
N ALA A 416 24.41 -19.48 -14.54
CA ALA A 416 24.64 -20.42 -13.46
C ALA A 416 25.26 -21.73 -13.97
#